data_AF-A0A7C5KUD7-F1
#
_entry.id   AF-A0A7C5KUD7-F1
#
_cell.length_a   1.000
_cell.length_b   1.000
_cell.length_c   1.000
_cell.angle_alpha   90.00
_cell.angle_beta   90.00
_cell.angle_gamma   90.00
#
_symmetry.space_group_name_H-M   'P 1'
#
loop_
_entity.id
_entity.type
_entity.pdbx_description
1 polymer ?
#
loop_
_entity_poly.entity_id
_entity_poly.type
_entity_poly.pdbx_seq_one_letter_code
_entity_poly.pdbx_strand_id
1 'polypeptide(L)'
;WEYILYPKIAQVNFVHFDTPYCLVGHTHSPIVYLESAAPGEMCEAVIPEADQHTQALNARRLIINPGSVGQPRDGDARASYGLLDTEKMEFQIKRVPYHISKVQDLMKEYEFPPKLWNRLAFGY
;
A
#
# COMPACT_ATOMS: atom_id res chain seq x y z
N TRP A 1 -9.76 8.73 9.97
CA TRP A 1 -8.96 8.09 8.92
C TRP A 1 -9.73 6.90 8.41
N GLU A 2 -10.21 6.98 7.18
CA GLU A 2 -10.99 5.91 6.56
C GLU A 2 -10.09 4.97 5.73
N TYR A 3 -10.61 3.80 5.38
CA TYR A 3 -9.94 2.85 4.51
C TYR A 3 -10.09 3.30 3.06
N ILE A 4 -9.01 3.83 2.47
CA ILE A 4 -8.97 4.22 1.05
C ILE A 4 -8.74 2.96 0.21
N LEU A 5 -9.82 2.25 -0.10
CA LEU A 5 -9.79 0.97 -0.83
C LEU A 5 -10.15 1.11 -2.32
N TYR A 6 -10.89 2.16 -2.68
CA TYR A 6 -11.45 2.33 -4.02
C TYR A 6 -11.25 3.76 -4.53
N PRO A 7 -11.15 3.95 -5.86
CA PRO A 7 -11.02 5.28 -6.48
C PRO A 7 -12.02 6.31 -5.96
N LYS A 8 -13.28 5.92 -5.75
CA LYS A 8 -14.31 6.83 -5.24
C LYS A 8 -13.96 7.45 -3.89
N ILE A 9 -13.35 6.67 -2.99
CA ILE A 9 -12.92 7.16 -1.68
C ILE A 9 -11.65 8.01 -1.82
N ALA A 10 -10.69 7.57 -2.63
CA ALA A 10 -9.49 8.36 -2.91
C ALA A 10 -9.84 9.74 -3.50
N GLN A 11 -10.79 9.78 -4.45
CA GLN A 11 -11.24 11.00 -5.12
C GLN A 11 -11.70 12.07 -4.13
N VAL A 12 -12.51 11.70 -3.14
CA VAL A 12 -13.02 12.66 -2.14
C VAL A 12 -11.95 13.05 -1.12
N ASN A 13 -10.85 12.30 -1.00
CA ASN A 13 -9.76 12.63 -0.08
C ASN A 13 -8.77 13.65 -0.64
N PHE A 14 -8.72 13.86 -1.96
CA PHE A 14 -7.83 14.85 -2.56
C PHE A 14 -8.09 16.29 -2.10
N VAL A 15 -9.29 16.63 -1.62
CA VAL A 15 -9.55 18.00 -1.11
C VAL A 15 -9.08 18.23 0.32
N HIS A 16 -8.55 17.20 0.99
CA HIS A 16 -8.18 17.25 2.41
C HIS A 16 -6.68 17.42 2.67
N PHE A 17 -5.88 17.64 1.63
CA PHE A 17 -4.46 17.94 1.74
C PHE A 17 -4.03 18.87 0.60
N ASP A 18 -3.04 19.74 0.83
CA ASP A 18 -2.57 20.70 -0.18
C ASP A 18 -1.21 20.31 -0.79
N THR A 19 -0.61 19.21 -0.32
CA THR A 19 0.67 18.71 -0.86
C THR A 19 0.46 17.94 -2.17
N PRO A 20 1.50 17.84 -3.01
CA PRO A 20 1.43 17.00 -4.21
C PRO A 20 1.22 15.51 -3.90
N TYR A 21 1.73 15.03 -2.76
CA TYR A 21 1.70 13.62 -2.41
C TYR A 21 1.18 13.42 -0.98
N CYS A 22 0.36 12.40 -0.79
CA CYS A 22 -0.17 11.96 0.49
C CYS A 22 0.16 10.47 0.70
N LEU A 23 1.02 10.17 1.67
CA LEU A 23 1.35 8.79 2.04
C LEU A 23 0.33 8.28 3.06
N VAL A 24 -0.31 7.16 2.76
CA VAL A 24 -1.32 6.52 3.61
C VAL A 24 -0.95 5.06 3.88
N GLY A 25 -1.62 4.46 4.86
CA GLY A 25 -1.46 3.05 5.17
C GLY A 25 -2.81 2.40 5.49
N HIS A 26 -2.86 1.65 6.59
CA HIS A 26 -4.08 1.09 7.20
C HIS A 26 -4.79 -0.03 6.42
N THR A 27 -4.89 0.04 5.09
CA THR A 27 -5.51 -1.02 4.27
C THR A 27 -4.65 -2.26 4.14
N HIS A 28 -3.32 -2.09 4.27
CA HIS A 28 -2.31 -3.14 4.09
C HIS A 28 -2.17 -3.68 2.66
N SER A 29 -2.68 -2.95 1.67
CA SER A 29 -2.58 -3.29 0.25
C SER A 29 -1.90 -2.15 -0.49
N PRO A 30 -0.82 -2.39 -1.24
CA PRO A 30 -0.13 -1.35 -1.98
C PRO A 30 -1.00 -0.86 -3.14
N ILE A 31 -1.11 0.45 -3.28
CA ILE A 31 -1.87 1.10 -4.34
C ILE A 31 -1.43 2.56 -4.47
N VAL A 32 -1.47 3.07 -5.69
CA VAL A 32 -1.28 4.50 -6.01
C VAL A 32 -2.57 5.00 -6.65
N TYR A 33 -3.14 6.06 -6.09
CA TYR A 33 -4.23 6.80 -6.72
C TYR A 33 -3.68 8.10 -7.31
N LEU A 34 -4.06 8.38 -8.56
CA LEU A 34 -3.66 9.59 -9.28
C LEU A 34 -4.89 10.48 -9.50
N GLU A 35 -4.90 11.69 -8.96
CA GLU A 35 -5.99 12.66 -9.16
C GLU A 35 -6.20 12.90 -10.67
N SER A 36 -7.43 12.85 -11.18
CA SER A 36 -7.66 13.06 -12.62
C SER A 36 -7.17 14.44 -13.07
N ALA A 37 -6.64 14.51 -14.30
CA ALA A 37 -6.27 15.77 -14.93
C ALA A 37 -7.50 16.59 -15.35
N ALA A 38 -8.65 15.94 -15.57
CA ALA A 38 -9.89 16.60 -15.95
C ALA A 38 -10.80 16.81 -14.72
N PRO A 39 -11.32 18.03 -14.50
CA PRO A 39 -12.24 18.30 -13.40
C PRO A 39 -13.48 17.41 -13.47
N GLY A 40 -13.80 16.74 -12.35
CA GLY A 40 -15.00 15.90 -12.23
C GLY A 40 -14.83 14.45 -12.69
N GLU A 41 -13.67 14.08 -13.21
CA GLU A 41 -13.35 12.68 -13.52
C GLU A 41 -12.84 11.92 -12.29
N MET A 42 -13.04 10.60 -12.31
CA MET A 42 -12.57 9.69 -11.26
C MET A 42 -11.05 9.59 -11.30
N CYS A 43 -10.41 9.59 -10.12
CA CYS A 43 -8.98 9.30 -10.02
C CYS A 43 -8.64 7.91 -10.57
N GLU A 44 -7.44 7.78 -11.13
CA GLU A 44 -6.91 6.49 -11.57
C GLU A 44 -6.37 5.71 -10.38
N ALA A 45 -6.47 4.38 -10.43
CA ALA A 45 -5.86 3.48 -9.48
C ALA A 45 -4.84 2.58 -10.18
N VAL A 46 -3.61 2.57 -9.67
CA VAL A 46 -2.52 1.74 -10.15
C VAL A 46 -2.09 0.85 -9.00
N ILE A 47 -2.08 -0.46 -9.23
CA ILE A 47 -1.45 -1.44 -8.33
C ILE A 47 -0.03 -1.64 -8.86
N PRO A 48 1.02 -1.07 -8.22
CA PRO A 48 2.37 -1.15 -8.75
C PRO A 48 2.87 -2.59 -8.70
N GLU A 49 3.38 -3.09 -9.82
CA GLU A 49 4.10 -4.37 -9.84
C GLU A 49 5.40 -4.21 -9.02
N ALA A 50 5.47 -4.94 -7.91
CA ALA A 50 6.61 -4.88 -7.01
C ALA A 50 7.91 -5.18 -7.75
N ASP A 51 8.95 -4.41 -7.46
CA ASP A 51 10.30 -4.54 -8.04
C ASP A 51 10.41 -4.23 -9.55
N GLN A 52 9.30 -4.01 -10.26
CA GLN A 52 9.27 -3.81 -11.71
C GLN A 52 8.69 -2.45 -12.13
N HIS A 53 7.86 -1.85 -11.28
CA HIS A 53 7.22 -0.56 -11.57
C HIS A 53 7.82 0.59 -10.78
N THR A 54 8.19 1.66 -11.48
CA THR A 54 8.57 2.96 -10.92
C THR A 54 7.48 3.97 -11.24
N GLN A 55 6.83 4.47 -10.20
CA GLN A 55 5.85 5.56 -10.30
C GLN A 55 6.58 6.90 -10.25
N ALA A 56 6.50 7.68 -11.33
CA ALA A 56 7.00 9.05 -11.34
C ALA A 56 6.13 9.98 -10.47
N LEU A 57 6.78 10.95 -9.80
CA LEU A 57 6.19 11.92 -8.89
C LEU A 57 6.38 13.35 -9.44
N ASN A 58 5.77 13.68 -10.58
CA ASN A 58 6.07 14.96 -11.24
C ASN A 58 4.94 15.60 -12.07
N ALA A 59 3.69 15.13 -11.97
CA ALA A 59 2.61 15.67 -12.83
C ALA A 59 1.23 15.79 -12.18
N ARG A 60 0.87 14.87 -11.29
CA ARG A 60 -0.48 14.77 -10.70
C ARG A 60 -0.37 14.58 -9.20
N ARG A 61 -1.41 14.99 -8.47
CA ARG A 61 -1.47 14.73 -7.04
C ARG A 61 -1.72 13.25 -6.79
N LEU A 62 -1.03 12.68 -5.80
CA LEU A 62 -1.05 11.25 -5.52
C LEU A 62 -1.47 10.94 -4.09
N ILE A 63 -2.23 9.87 -3.93
CA ILE A 63 -2.39 9.16 -2.65
C ILE A 63 -1.68 7.82 -2.81
N ILE A 64 -0.69 7.54 -1.97
CA ILE A 64 0.21 6.40 -2.11
C ILE A 64 0.14 5.53 -0.86
N ASN A 65 -0.11 4.24 -1.05
CA ASN A 65 -0.06 3.24 -0.01
C ASN A 65 1.08 2.25 -0.30
N PRO A 66 2.09 2.12 0.59
CA PRO A 66 3.20 1.19 0.39
C PRO A 66 2.82 -0.28 0.73
N GLY A 67 1.60 -0.54 1.19
CA GLY A 67 1.17 -1.82 1.71
C GLY A 67 1.50 -1.98 3.21
N SER A 68 1.80 -3.21 3.63
CA SER A 68 2.14 -3.53 5.03
C SER A 68 3.37 -4.41 5.13
N VAL A 69 4.25 -4.05 6.07
CA VAL A 69 5.45 -4.85 6.38
C VAL A 69 5.07 -6.14 7.12
N GLY A 70 4.19 -6.05 8.10
CA GLY A 70 3.91 -7.17 9.02
C GLY A 70 2.69 -8.01 8.68
N GLN A 71 1.76 -7.50 7.88
CA GLN A 71 0.52 -8.20 7.56
C GLN A 71 -0.09 -7.68 6.25
N PRO A 72 0.52 -8.00 5.09
CA PRO A 72 -0.09 -7.72 3.78
C PRO A 72 -1.51 -8.31 3.70
N ARG A 73 -2.41 -7.65 2.95
CA ARG A 73 -3.81 -8.08 2.77
C ARG A 73 -4.25 -8.17 1.32
N ASP A 74 -3.29 -8.31 0.42
CA ASP A 74 -3.51 -8.30 -1.03
C ASP A 74 -3.21 -9.65 -1.70
N GLY A 75 -3.11 -10.73 -0.93
CA GLY A 75 -2.85 -12.08 -1.45
C GLY A 75 -1.37 -12.41 -1.66
N ASP A 76 -0.46 -11.45 -1.46
CA ASP A 76 0.99 -11.68 -1.45
C ASP A 76 1.50 -11.64 0.00
N ALA A 77 1.98 -12.79 0.49
CA ALA A 77 2.45 -12.94 1.85
C ALA A 77 3.77 -12.21 2.15
N ARG A 78 4.52 -11.77 1.13
CA ARG A 78 5.78 -11.03 1.31
C ARG A 78 5.53 -9.65 1.93
N ALA A 79 6.41 -9.23 2.84
CA ALA A 79 6.35 -7.90 3.44
C ALA A 79 6.42 -6.81 2.36
N SER A 80 5.57 -5.79 2.46
CA SER A 80 5.48 -4.69 1.50
C SER A 80 5.98 -3.39 2.11
N TYR A 81 6.79 -2.65 1.34
CA TYR A 81 7.21 -1.30 1.68
C TYR A 81 7.45 -0.47 0.42
N GLY A 82 7.56 0.84 0.57
CA GLY A 82 7.83 1.77 -0.51
C GLY A 82 9.24 2.37 -0.41
N LEU A 83 9.91 2.53 -1.55
CA LEU A 83 11.09 3.37 -1.69
C LEU A 83 10.66 4.68 -2.36
N LEU A 84 10.93 5.80 -1.69
CA LEU A 84 10.68 7.14 -2.19
C LEU A 84 12.04 7.80 -2.45
N ASP A 85 12.37 8.01 -3.73
CA ASP A 85 13.53 8.78 -4.16
C ASP A 85 13.09 10.22 -4.39
N THR A 86 13.48 11.11 -3.47
CA THR A 86 13.12 12.53 -3.50
C THR A 86 14.01 13.37 -4.42
N GLU A 87 15.13 12.83 -4.89
CA GLU A 87 15.99 13.52 -5.85
C GLU A 87 15.49 13.26 -7.28
N LYS A 88 15.17 12.00 -7.58
CA LYS A 88 14.61 11.59 -8.88
C LYS A 88 13.10 11.78 -8.97
N MET A 89 12.44 12.01 -7.83
CA MET A 89 10.99 12.09 -7.73
C MET A 89 10.32 10.81 -8.23
N GLU A 90 10.72 9.68 -7.65
CA GLU A 90 10.25 8.34 -8.02
C GLU A 90 9.78 7.56 -6.79
N PHE A 91 8.75 6.73 -6.97
CA PHE A 91 8.26 5.81 -5.95
C PHE A 91 8.24 4.37 -6.48
N GLN A 92 8.70 3.42 -5.69
CA GLN A 92 8.70 2.00 -6.03
C GLN A 92 8.14 1.16 -4.88
N ILE A 93 7.30 0.19 -5.20
CA ILE A 93 6.91 -0.85 -4.25
C ILE A 93 7.97 -1.94 -4.26
N LYS A 94 8.37 -2.36 -3.05
CA LYS A 94 9.28 -3.48 -2.83
C LYS A 94 8.60 -4.55 -2.01
N ARG A 95 8.88 -5.80 -2.36
CA ARG A 95 8.41 -6.99 -1.64
C ARG A 95 9.59 -7.82 -1.19
N VAL A 96 9.60 -8.20 0.09
CA VAL A 96 10.65 -9.04 0.64
C VAL A 96 10.08 -10.27 1.35
N PRO A 97 10.53 -11.49 1.01
CA PRO A 97 10.15 -12.68 1.75
C PRO A 97 10.71 -12.62 3.17
N TYR A 98 9.96 -13.16 4.13
CA TYR A 98 10.40 -13.32 5.51
C TYR A 98 10.00 -14.70 6.04
N HIS A 99 10.54 -15.09 7.17
CA HIS A 99 10.26 -16.39 7.78
C HIS A 99 8.88 -16.41 8.45
N ILE A 100 7.81 -16.52 7.64
CA ILE A 100 6.41 -16.57 8.10
C ILE A 100 6.22 -17.65 9.17
N SER A 101 6.77 -18.85 8.97
CA SER A 101 6.66 -19.95 9.93
C SER A 101 7.22 -19.58 11.31
N LYS A 102 8.39 -18.92 11.38
CA LYS A 102 8.97 -18.45 12.65
C LYS A 102 8.04 -17.46 13.37
N VAL A 103 7.40 -16.55 12.63
CA VAL A 103 6.45 -15.60 13.21
C VAL A 103 5.19 -16.31 13.68
N GLN A 104 4.66 -17.26 12.89
CA GLN A 104 3.51 -18.06 13.26
C GLN A 104 3.77 -18.89 14.53
N ASP A 105 4.94 -19.50 14.66
CA ASP A 105 5.29 -20.30 15.83
C ASP A 105 5.40 -19.43 17.09
N LEU A 106 6.01 -18.25 16.98
CA LEU A 106 6.02 -17.26 18.05
C LEU A 106 4.61 -16.82 18.45
N MET A 107 3.74 -16.53 17.47
CA MET A 107 2.35 -16.16 17.73
C MET A 107 1.55 -17.28 18.41
N LYS A 108 1.82 -18.55 18.08
CA LYS A 108 1.21 -19.71 18.74
C LYS A 108 1.69 -19.84 20.19
N GLU A 109 2.98 -19.61 20.44
CA GLU A 109 3.58 -19.62 21.79
C GLU A 109 2.91 -18.57 22.70
N TYR A 110 2.60 -17.39 22.16
CA TYR A 110 1.84 -16.35 22.86
C TYR A 110 0.31 -16.49 22.77
N GLU A 111 -0.19 -17.66 22.37
CA GLU A 111 -1.61 -18.00 22.34
C GLU A 111 -2.49 -17.05 21.50
N PHE A 112 -1.93 -16.47 20.43
CA PHE A 112 -2.72 -15.62 19.52
C PHE A 112 -3.82 -16.45 18.83
N PRO A 113 -5.01 -15.85 18.58
CA PRO A 113 -6.08 -16.53 17.86
C PRO A 113 -5.62 -17.15 16.53
N PRO A 114 -6.02 -18.40 16.22
CA PRO A 114 -5.61 -19.11 14.99
C PRO A 114 -5.72 -18.33 13.70
N LYS A 115 -6.76 -17.50 13.59
CA LYS A 115 -7.00 -16.66 12.41
C LYS A 115 -5.87 -15.65 12.16
N LEU A 116 -5.24 -15.12 13.21
CA LEU A 116 -4.26 -14.03 13.09
C LEU A 116 -2.90 -14.49 12.56
N TRP A 117 -2.46 -15.70 12.92
CA TRP A 117 -1.20 -16.24 12.42
C TRP A 117 -1.40 -17.01 11.11
N ASN A 118 -2.52 -17.71 10.91
CA ASN A 118 -2.79 -18.42 9.65
C ASN A 118 -2.77 -17.47 8.45
N ARG A 119 -3.39 -16.30 8.60
CA ARG A 119 -3.52 -15.33 7.50
C ARG A 119 -2.20 -14.76 6.98
N LEU A 120 -1.13 -14.80 7.79
CA LEU A 120 0.19 -14.35 7.35
C LEU A 120 0.70 -15.15 6.14
N ALA A 121 0.41 -16.45 6.06
CA ALA A 121 0.83 -17.30 4.96
C ALA A 121 0.09 -17.02 3.64
N PHE A 122 -1.06 -16.34 3.71
CA PHE A 122 -1.91 -16.06 2.56
C PHE A 122 -1.92 -14.57 2.16
N GLY A 123 -1.32 -13.69 2.97
CA GLY A 123 -1.45 -12.24 2.76
C GLY A 123 -2.89 -11.75 2.93
N TYR A 124 -3.53 -12.08 4.05
CA TYR A 124 -4.94 -11.75 4.39
C TYR A 124 -5.10 -11.07 5.76
#